data_AF-K1S9B4-F1
#
_entry.id   AF-K1S9B4-F1
#
_cell.length_a   1.000
_cell.length_b   1.000
_cell.length_c   1.000
_cell.angle_alpha   90.00
_cell.angle_beta   90.00
_cell.angle_gamma   90.00
#
_symmetry.space_group_name_H-M   'P 1'
#
loop_
_entity.id
_entity.type
_entity.pdbx_description
1 polymer ?
#
loop_
_entity_poly.entity_id
_entity_poly.type
_entity_poly.pdbx_seq_one_letter_code
_entity_poly.pdbx_strand_id
1 'polypeptide(L)'
;MRLIREEKTFIREAVLLMLPMILQNFVTFSMSMADTFMVGVLGETALAAVTMANSPFYVMQLMIFGVQSGMSVLVAQYHGRGDQEAINRVMGIALFVSTTITGLLAITAFCIPEQIMRVLTNNADLV
;
A
#
# COMPACT_ATOMS: atom_id res chain seq x y z
N MET A 1 20.10 21.50 30.73
CA MET A 1 18.90 22.17 30.18
C MET A 1 18.81 22.22 28.64
N ARG A 2 19.85 21.84 27.87
CA ARG A 2 19.78 21.82 26.38
C ARG A 2 18.97 20.66 25.79
N LEU A 3 18.88 19.52 26.48
CA LEU A 3 18.15 18.31 26.02
C LEU A 3 16.64 18.52 25.85
N ILE A 4 15.99 19.34 26.68
CA ILE A 4 14.52 19.54 26.65
C ILE A 4 14.09 20.46 25.50
N ARG A 5 15.01 21.29 24.97
CA ARG A 5 14.71 22.20 23.85
C ARG A 5 14.79 21.48 22.50
N GLU A 6 15.60 20.42 22.42
CA GLU A 6 15.63 19.52 21.26
C GLU A 6 14.35 18.70 21.15
N GLU A 7 13.76 18.22 22.26
CA GLU A 7 12.49 17.46 22.22
C GLU A 7 11.32 18.27 21.63
N LYS A 8 11.14 19.54 22.02
CA LYS A 8 10.07 20.38 21.46
C LYS A 8 10.27 20.69 19.98
N THR A 9 11.52 20.83 19.54
CA THR A 9 11.85 21.12 18.14
C THR A 9 11.67 19.86 17.29
N PHE A 10 12.13 18.72 17.80
CA PHE A 10 11.95 17.40 17.19
C PHE A 10 10.48 17.00 17.08
N ILE A 11 9.68 17.18 18.14
CA ILE A 11 8.22 16.92 18.08
C ILE A 11 7.56 17.85 17.07
N ARG A 12 7.97 19.12 16.99
CA ARG A 12 7.40 20.06 16.01
C ARG A 12 7.72 19.65 14.57
N GLU A 13 8.95 19.25 14.28
CA GLU A 13 9.35 18.74 12.95
C GLU A 13 8.66 17.42 12.62
N ALA A 14 8.60 16.49 13.57
CA ALA A 14 7.88 15.23 13.40
C ALA A 14 6.39 15.48 13.10
N VAL A 15 5.73 16.39 13.82
CA VAL A 15 4.33 16.77 13.55
C VAL A 15 4.19 17.40 12.17
N LEU A 16 5.15 18.22 11.73
CA LEU A 16 5.14 18.84 10.41
C LEU A 16 5.30 17.81 9.28
N LEU A 17 6.04 16.72 9.52
CA LEU A 17 6.17 15.57 8.61
C LEU A 17 4.96 14.63 8.66
N MET A 18 4.39 14.41 9.84
CA MET A 18 3.22 13.54 10.02
C MET A 18 1.94 14.16 9.46
N LEU A 19 1.78 15.49 9.54
CA LEU A 19 0.59 16.20 9.07
C LEU A 19 0.23 15.91 7.60
N PRO A 20 1.16 15.99 6.62
CA PRO A 20 0.86 15.60 5.24
C PRO A 20 0.57 14.10 5.10
N MET A 21 1.23 13.23 5.87
CA MET A 21 0.96 11.78 5.84
C MET A 21 -0.44 11.44 6.35
N ILE A 22 -0.89 12.11 7.41
CA ILE A 22 -2.24 11.96 7.98
C ILE A 22 -3.27 12.45 6.97
N LEU A 23 -3.07 13.62 6.37
CA LEU A 23 -3.95 14.15 5.32
C LEU A 23 -4.04 13.20 4.12
N GLN A 24 -2.90 12.67 3.66
CA GLN A 24 -2.86 11.71 2.57
C GLN A 24 -3.71 10.47 2.89
N ASN A 25 -3.51 9.85 4.07
CA ASN A 25 -4.30 8.70 4.48
C ASN A 25 -5.79 9.04 4.61
N PHE A 26 -6.12 10.19 5.18
CA PHE A 26 -7.51 10.64 5.33
C PHE A 26 -8.21 10.78 3.96
N VAL A 27 -7.53 11.35 2.97
CA VAL A 27 -8.03 11.46 1.60
C VAL A 27 -8.20 10.07 0.97
N THR A 28 -7.23 9.17 1.13
CA THR A 28 -7.30 7.80 0.61
C THR A 28 -8.50 7.05 1.19
N PHE A 29 -8.70 7.09 2.52
CA PHE A 29 -9.85 6.44 3.15
C PHE A 29 -11.18 7.06 2.72
N SER A 30 -11.23 8.39 2.59
CA SER A 30 -12.44 9.08 2.13
C SER A 30 -12.81 8.69 0.69
N MET A 31 -11.81 8.56 -0.19
CA MET A 31 -12.01 8.08 -1.56
C MET A 31 -12.52 6.63 -1.58
N SER A 32 -11.89 5.73 -0.83
CA SER A 32 -12.36 4.33 -0.73
C SER A 32 -13.80 4.23 -0.21
N MET A 33 -14.18 5.09 0.75
CA MET A 33 -15.55 5.16 1.25
C MET A 33 -16.51 5.71 0.20
N ALA A 34 -16.11 6.76 -0.54
CA ALA A 34 -16.91 7.33 -1.62
C ALA A 34 -17.13 6.33 -2.77
N ASP A 35 -16.11 5.57 -3.15
CA ASP A 35 -16.21 4.50 -4.16
C ASP A 35 -17.21 3.42 -3.71
N THR A 36 -17.09 3.00 -2.45
CA THR A 36 -18.01 2.02 -1.85
C THR A 36 -19.45 2.54 -1.83
N PHE A 37 -19.64 3.82 -1.47
CA PHE A 37 -20.95 4.44 -1.43
C PHE A 37 -21.57 4.60 -2.83
N MET A 38 -20.77 5.04 -3.81
CA MET A 38 -21.19 5.19 -5.20
C MET A 38 -21.66 3.85 -5.79
N VAL A 39 -20.93 2.77 -5.51
CA VAL A 39 -21.33 1.41 -5.90
C VAL A 39 -22.54 0.93 -5.10
N GLY A 40 -22.63 1.26 -3.81
CA GLY A 40 -23.77 0.90 -2.96
C GLY A 40 -25.09 1.49 -3.43
N VAL A 41 -25.08 2.67 -4.04
CA VAL A 41 -26.29 3.30 -4.63
C VAL A 41 -26.83 2.52 -5.83
N LEU A 42 -26.00 1.72 -6.51
CA LEU A 42 -26.40 0.86 -7.64
C LEU A 42 -27.09 -0.45 -7.19
N GLY A 43 -27.15 -0.74 -5.88
CA GLY A 43 -27.85 -1.88 -5.29
C GLY A 43 -26.93 -2.88 -4.57
N GLU A 44 -27.51 -3.73 -3.71
CA GLU A 44 -26.79 -4.72 -2.90
C GLU A 44 -25.92 -5.67 -3.74
N THR A 45 -26.40 -6.06 -4.93
CA THR A 45 -25.68 -6.95 -5.84
C THR A 45 -24.41 -6.30 -6.40
N ALA A 46 -24.44 -4.98 -6.67
CA ALA A 46 -23.28 -4.24 -7.16
C ALA A 46 -22.22 -4.07 -6.06
N LEU A 47 -22.66 -3.83 -4.83
CA LEU A 47 -21.78 -3.72 -3.66
C LEU A 47 -21.09 -5.06 -3.33
N ALA A 48 -21.83 -6.17 -3.41
CA ALA A 48 -21.27 -7.51 -3.24
C ALA A 48 -20.24 -7.83 -4.33
N ALA A 49 -20.54 -7.51 -5.60
CA ALA A 49 -19.63 -7.71 -6.72
C ALA A 49 -18.32 -6.90 -6.57
N VAL A 50 -18.39 -5.64 -6.12
CA VAL A 50 -17.18 -4.81 -5.90
C VAL A 50 -16.36 -5.30 -4.70
N THR A 51 -17.00 -5.78 -3.64
CA THR A 51 -16.30 -6.37 -2.50
C THR A 51 -15.54 -7.64 -2.91
N MET A 52 -16.15 -8.48 -3.75
CA MET A 52 -15.49 -9.66 -4.34
C MET A 52 -14.34 -9.26 -5.28
N ALA A 53 -14.52 -8.23 -6.11
CA ALA A 53 -13.46 -7.72 -6.99
C ALA A 53 -12.30 -7.08 -6.20
N ASN A 54 -12.55 -6.50 -5.03
CA ASN A 54 -11.52 -5.88 -4.19
C ASN A 54 -10.67 -6.90 -3.42
N SER A 55 -11.16 -8.12 -3.18
CA SER A 55 -10.41 -9.15 -2.45
C SER A 55 -9.04 -9.48 -3.08
N PRO A 56 -8.92 -9.78 -4.39
CA PRO A 56 -7.62 -9.97 -5.03
C PRO A 56 -6.78 -8.68 -5.07
N PHE A 57 -7.44 -7.51 -5.18
CA PHE A 57 -6.76 -6.21 -5.12
C PHE A 57 -6.09 -5.97 -3.76
N TYR A 58 -6.74 -6.36 -2.67
CA TYR A 58 -6.20 -6.24 -1.32
C TYR A 58 -4.94 -7.07 -1.11
N VAL A 59 -4.89 -8.30 -1.65
CA VAL A 59 -3.69 -9.14 -1.60
C VAL A 59 -2.54 -8.57 -2.43
N MET A 60 -2.83 -8.03 -3.62
CA MET A 60 -1.83 -7.30 -4.39
C MET A 60 -1.30 -6.09 -3.61
N GLN A 61 -2.20 -5.33 -2.97
CA GLN A 61 -1.82 -4.17 -2.17
C GLN A 61 -0.94 -4.57 -0.97
N LEU A 62 -1.22 -5.67 -0.28
CA LEU A 62 -0.38 -6.18 0.81
C LEU A 62 1.03 -6.53 0.34
N MET A 63 1.16 -7.17 -0.83
CA MET A 63 2.48 -7.53 -1.39
C MET A 63 3.29 -6.27 -1.73
N ILE A 64 2.67 -5.29 -2.39
CA ILE A 64 3.31 -4.01 -2.71
C ILE A 64 3.71 -3.27 -1.42
N PHE A 65 2.83 -3.24 -0.43
CA PHE A 65 3.10 -2.61 0.86
C PHE A 65 4.26 -3.28 1.61
N GLY A 66 4.38 -4.61 1.53
CA GLY A 66 5.51 -5.35 2.08
C GLY A 66 6.85 -4.94 1.45
N VAL A 67 6.90 -4.85 0.11
CA VAL A 67 8.09 -4.38 -0.61
C VAL A 67 8.41 -2.92 -0.28
N GLN A 68 7.39 -2.06 -0.27
CA GLN A 68 7.53 -0.64 0.07
C GLN A 68 8.06 -0.43 1.49
N SER A 69 7.53 -1.17 2.46
CA SER A 69 7.96 -1.11 3.86
C SER A 69 9.42 -1.56 4.01
N GLY A 70 9.79 -2.71 3.43
CA GLY A 70 11.17 -3.21 3.44
C GLY A 70 12.15 -2.24 2.78
N MET A 71 11.75 -1.63 1.67
CA MET A 71 12.53 -0.59 1.00
C MET A 71 12.69 0.65 1.89
N SER A 72 11.61 1.15 2.50
CA SER A 72 11.64 2.33 3.37
C SER A 72 12.63 2.17 4.54
N VAL A 73 12.71 0.97 5.11
CA VAL A 73 13.67 0.64 6.18
C VAL A 73 15.11 0.72 5.66
N LEU A 74 15.40 0.11 4.49
CA LEU A 74 16.73 0.16 3.89
C LEU A 74 17.13 1.60 3.55
N VAL A 75 16.23 2.37 2.95
CA VAL A 75 16.47 3.79 2.63
C VAL A 75 16.77 4.60 3.89
N ALA A 76 16.03 4.41 4.98
CA ALA A 76 16.30 5.07 6.25
C ALA A 76 17.71 4.73 6.80
N GLN A 77 18.14 3.47 6.68
CA GLN A 77 19.48 3.05 7.11
C GLN A 77 20.60 3.65 6.25
N TYR A 78 20.47 3.63 4.92
CA TYR A 78 21.46 4.22 4.02
C TYR A 78 21.50 5.75 4.11
N HIS A 79 20.36 6.38 4.35
CA HIS A 79 20.30 7.82 4.57
C HIS A 79 21.07 8.23 5.83
N GLY A 80 20.99 7.44 6.91
CA GLY A 80 21.80 7.66 8.12
C GLY A 80 23.30 7.45 7.93
N ARG A 81 23.71 6.66 6.92
CA ARG A 81 25.13 6.45 6.54
C ARG A 81 25.69 7.49 5.57
N GLY A 82 24.84 8.38 5.03
CA GLY A 82 25.26 9.42 4.07
C GLY A 82 25.61 8.91 2.67
N ASP A 83 25.34 7.63 2.37
CA ASP A 83 25.68 6.98 1.11
C ASP A 83 24.52 7.09 0.11
N GLN A 84 24.48 8.19 -0.65
CA GLN A 84 23.42 8.44 -1.63
C GLN A 84 23.46 7.48 -2.84
N GLU A 85 24.63 6.91 -3.13
CA GLU A 85 24.79 5.98 -4.25
C GLU A 85 24.10 4.64 -3.93
N ALA A 86 24.22 4.18 -2.68
CA ALA A 86 23.47 3.05 -2.17
C ALA A 86 21.95 3.29 -2.18
N ILE A 87 21.48 4.51 -1.87
CA ILE A 87 20.06 4.88 -1.93
C ILE A 87 19.51 4.74 -3.36
N ASN A 88 20.22 5.27 -4.36
CA ASN A 88 19.82 5.13 -5.76
C ASN A 88 19.78 3.67 -6.22
N ARG A 89 20.74 2.86 -5.75
CA ARG A 89 20.78 1.43 -6.07
C ARG A 89 19.61 0.67 -5.44
N VAL A 90 19.28 0.97 -4.18
CA VAL A 90 18.11 0.39 -3.49
C VAL A 90 16.81 0.83 -4.14
N MET A 91 16.68 2.10 -4.57
CA MET A 91 15.53 2.56 -5.34
C MET A 91 15.39 1.80 -6.67
N GLY A 92 16.48 1.61 -7.41
CA GLY A 92 16.47 0.85 -8.65
C GLY A 92 16.06 -0.61 -8.45
N ILE A 93 16.60 -1.27 -7.42
CA ILE A 93 16.21 -2.65 -7.06
C ILE A 93 14.74 -2.70 -6.65
N ALA A 94 14.28 -1.75 -5.84
CA ALA A 94 12.89 -1.73 -5.39
C ALA A 94 11.90 -1.48 -6.53
N LEU A 95 12.24 -0.60 -7.49
CA LEU A 95 11.47 -0.43 -8.72
C LEU A 95 11.45 -1.72 -9.52
N PHE A 96 12.59 -2.35 -9.73
CA PHE A 96 12.66 -3.61 -10.48
C PHE A 96 11.86 -4.74 -9.81
N VAL A 97 11.99 -4.89 -8.49
CA VAL A 97 11.26 -5.88 -7.69
C VAL A 97 9.77 -5.59 -7.68
N SER A 98 9.36 -4.33 -7.47
CA SER A 98 7.96 -3.91 -7.49
C SER A 98 7.33 -4.13 -8.87
N THR A 99 8.00 -3.71 -9.95
CA THR A 99 7.54 -3.94 -11.33
C THR A 99 7.50 -5.42 -11.68
N THR A 100 8.47 -6.22 -11.24
CA THR A 100 8.48 -7.67 -11.50
C THR A 100 7.37 -8.37 -10.74
N ILE A 101 7.16 -8.05 -9.45
CA ILE A 101 6.08 -8.60 -8.63
C ILE A 101 4.72 -8.18 -9.17
N THR A 102 4.55 -6.91 -9.52
CA THR A 102 3.30 -6.38 -10.10
C THR A 102 3.04 -6.98 -11.47
N GLY A 103 4.07 -7.12 -12.31
CA GLY A 103 3.97 -7.75 -13.63
C GLY A 103 3.62 -9.23 -13.54
N LEU A 104 4.27 -9.98 -12.64
CA LEU A 104 3.92 -11.37 -12.37
C LEU A 104 2.50 -11.50 -11.85
N LEU A 105 2.08 -10.67 -10.88
CA LEU A 105 0.70 -10.69 -10.36
C LEU A 105 -0.31 -10.34 -11.44
N ALA A 106 -0.05 -9.33 -12.28
CA ALA A 106 -0.92 -8.96 -13.39
C ALA A 106 -1.06 -10.09 -14.41
N ILE A 107 0.05 -10.76 -14.77
CA ILE A 107 0.04 -11.91 -15.69
C ILE A 107 -0.71 -13.08 -15.06
N THR A 108 -0.50 -13.38 -13.78
CA THR A 108 -1.19 -14.46 -13.08
C THR A 108 -2.69 -14.17 -12.96
N ALA A 109 -3.07 -12.92 -12.69
CA ALA A 109 -4.46 -12.47 -12.64
C ALA A 109 -5.16 -12.52 -14.01
N PHE A 110 -4.42 -12.25 -15.10
CA PHE A 110 -4.96 -12.32 -16.46
C PHE A 110 -5.09 -13.75 -16.99
N CYS A 111 -4.15 -14.64 -16.62
CA CYS A 111 -4.19 -16.05 -17.04
C CYS A 111 -5.15 -16.91 -16.21
N ILE A 112 -5.36 -16.62 -14.92
CA ILE A 112 -6.16 -17.48 -14.03
C ILE A 112 -6.96 -16.68 -12.98
N PRO A 113 -8.00 -15.94 -13.41
CA PRO A 113 -8.86 -15.20 -12.48
C PRO A 113 -9.63 -16.14 -11.52
N GLU A 114 -10.07 -17.31 -12.00
CA GLU A 114 -10.87 -18.27 -11.21
C GLU A 114 -10.10 -18.94 -10.05
N GLN A 115 -8.83 -19.34 -10.24
CA GLN A 115 -8.08 -20.05 -9.19
C GLN A 115 -7.60 -19.11 -8.08
N ILE A 116 -7.31 -17.85 -8.40
CA ILE A 116 -6.95 -16.85 -7.36
C ILE A 116 -8.18 -16.54 -6.49
N MET A 117 -9.38 -16.42 -7.09
CA MET A 117 -10.63 -16.34 -6.34
C MET A 117 -10.86 -17.58 -5.46
N ARG A 118 -10.58 -18.79 -5.97
CA ARG A 118 -10.75 -20.05 -5.21
C ARG A 118 -9.73 -20.26 -4.07
N VAL A 119 -8.55 -19.67 -4.17
CA VAL A 119 -7.49 -19.80 -3.15
C VAL A 119 -7.58 -18.70 -2.08
N LEU A 120 -8.05 -17.50 -2.43
CA LEU A 120 -8.32 -16.42 -1.46
C LEU A 120 -9.67 -16.58 -0.75
N THR A 121 -10.67 -17.19 -1.39
CA THR A 121 -12.01 -17.39 -0.82
C THR A 121 -12.32 -18.88 -0.70
N ASN A 122 -12.26 -19.40 0.52
CA ASN A 122 -12.72 -20.75 0.87
C ASN A 122 -14.20 -20.77 1.29
N ASN A 123 -15.07 -19.99 0.63
CA ASN A 123 -16.53 -20.06 0.87
C ASN A 123 -17.25 -20.30 -0.44
N ALA A 124 -17.84 -21.49 -0.50
CA ALA A 124 -18.42 -22.17 -1.65
C ALA A 124 -19.87 -21.74 -1.96
N ASP A 125 -20.30 -20.53 -1.60
CA ASP A 125 -21.74 -20.23 -1.57
C ASP A 125 -22.29 -19.38 -2.72
N LEU A 126 -21.49 -18.84 -3.64
CA LEU A 126 -22.03 -18.11 -4.79
C LEU A 126 -21.21 -18.34 -6.08
N VAL A 127 -21.06 -19.62 -6.43
CA VAL A 127 -21.02 -20.03 -7.85
C VAL A 127 -22.42 -19.88 -8.42
#